data_AF-A0A1X0P2X2-F1
#
_entry.id   AF-A0A1X0P2X2-F1
#
_cell.length_a   1.000
_cell.length_b   1.000
_cell.length_c   1.000
_cell.angle_alpha   90.00
_cell.angle_beta   90.00
_cell.angle_gamma   90.00
#
_symmetry.space_group_name_H-M   'P 1'
#
loop_
_entity.id
_entity.type
_entity.pdbx_description
1 polymer ?
#
loop_
_entity_poly.entity_id
_entity_poly.type
_entity_poly.pdbx_seq_one_letter_code
_entity_poly.pdbx_strand_id
1 'polypeptide(L)'
;MYNGIGSVSVKGTGLSGYVQRSKAAISQLSKFTPVEYIDDVPPPSVNPLEALRPAKENKELAARLEQHQLLRSIKLKVLLYREERMASGVPDDVINRECETLHESLLRNYADELNEMRRAEAKETAQKTAERFAAAFNVKQGTLGDAFDRAQREAERQATEAERRRAMEQKIAEKVKRVRGE
;
A
#
# COMPACT_ATOMS: atom_id res chain seq x y z
N MET A 1 7.14 -46.07 39.75
CA MET A 1 7.94 -45.14 40.59
C MET A 1 7.30 -43.77 40.51
N TYR A 2 7.17 -43.05 41.64
CA TYR A 2 6.76 -41.65 41.65
C TYR A 2 7.94 -40.81 41.15
N ASN A 3 7.75 -40.01 40.10
CA ASN A 3 8.81 -39.24 39.41
C ASN A 3 9.34 -38.07 40.28
N GLY A 4 9.82 -38.34 41.49
CA GLY A 4 10.20 -37.34 42.49
C GLY A 4 9.02 -36.57 43.11
N ILE A 5 7.76 -36.97 42.82
CA ILE A 5 6.56 -36.27 43.26
C ILE A 5 5.86 -37.11 44.34
N GLY A 6 6.05 -36.72 45.60
CA GLY A 6 5.52 -37.38 46.80
C GLY A 6 6.38 -37.06 48.03
N SER A 7 5.94 -37.45 49.22
CA SER A 7 6.77 -37.32 50.43
C SER A 7 7.83 -38.43 50.47
N VAL A 8 9.06 -38.12 50.91
CA VAL A 8 10.17 -39.08 50.99
C VAL A 8 9.87 -40.22 51.97
N SER A 9 9.13 -39.92 53.04
CA SER A 9 8.59 -40.91 53.98
C SER A 9 7.14 -40.55 54.32
N VAL A 10 6.32 -41.57 54.54
CA VAL A 10 4.92 -41.42 54.95
C VAL A 10 4.82 -41.40 56.49
N LYS A 11 5.80 -41.99 57.19
CA LYS A 11 5.82 -42.11 58.65
C LYS A 11 6.03 -40.72 59.28
N GLY A 12 5.13 -40.35 60.19
CA GLY A 12 5.14 -39.04 60.87
C GLY A 12 4.29 -37.95 60.19
N THR A 13 3.80 -38.18 58.97
CA THR A 13 2.90 -37.23 58.30
C THR A 13 1.42 -37.44 58.68
N GLY A 14 1.09 -38.60 59.25
CA GLY A 14 -0.28 -38.96 59.64
C GLY A 14 -1.22 -39.25 58.47
N LEU A 15 -0.71 -39.29 57.23
CA LEU A 15 -1.47 -39.53 56.01
C LEU A 15 -1.12 -40.89 55.39
N SER A 16 -1.93 -41.36 54.45
CA SER A 16 -1.73 -42.65 53.77
C SER A 16 -0.57 -42.64 52.75
N GLY A 17 -0.01 -41.48 52.43
CA GLY A 17 1.06 -41.34 51.43
C GLY A 17 0.60 -41.58 49.98
N TYR A 18 -0.71 -41.68 49.76
CA TYR A 18 -1.28 -41.90 48.44
C TYR A 18 -1.24 -40.61 47.61
N VAL A 19 -0.57 -40.64 46.46
CA VAL A 19 -0.38 -39.48 45.58
C VAL A 19 -1.15 -39.72 44.28
N GLN A 20 -2.12 -38.85 44.00
CA GLN A 20 -2.87 -38.89 42.74
C GLN A 20 -2.34 -37.87 41.74
N ARG A 21 -2.31 -38.25 40.46
CA ARG A 21 -2.01 -37.31 39.38
C ARG A 21 -3.18 -36.35 39.20
N SER A 22 -2.93 -35.05 39.34
CA SER A 22 -3.95 -34.03 39.10
C SER A 22 -4.38 -34.01 37.63
N LYS A 23 -5.69 -34.08 37.36
CA LYS A 23 -6.25 -33.95 36.00
C LYS A 23 -6.13 -32.52 35.45
N ALA A 24 -5.98 -31.52 36.32
CA ALA A 24 -5.76 -30.13 35.90
C ALA A 24 -4.36 -29.90 35.28
N ALA A 25 -3.37 -30.72 35.64
CA ALA A 25 -2.03 -30.64 35.07
C ALA A 25 -2.02 -30.96 33.55
N ILE A 26 -3.00 -31.74 33.07
CA ILE A 26 -3.16 -32.05 31.64
C ILE A 26 -3.54 -30.79 30.85
N SER A 27 -4.36 -29.90 31.43
CA SER A 27 -4.75 -28.61 30.83
C SER A 27 -3.63 -27.57 30.85
N GLN A 28 -2.62 -27.72 31.71
CA GLN A 28 -1.45 -26.85 31.71
C GLN A 28 -0.36 -27.33 30.75
N LEU A 29 -0.19 -28.65 30.57
CA LEU A 29 0.70 -29.18 29.53
C LEU A 29 0.17 -28.92 28.12
N SER A 30 -1.15 -28.88 27.91
CA SER A 30 -1.75 -28.51 26.61
C SER A 30 -1.47 -27.08 26.17
N LYS A 31 -0.90 -26.24 27.04
CA LYS A 31 -0.42 -24.89 26.68
C LYS A 31 0.99 -24.90 26.07
N PHE A 32 1.72 -26.01 26.20
CA PHE A 32 3.12 -26.14 25.77
C PHE A 32 3.34 -27.23 24.72
N THR A 33 2.36 -28.08 24.46
CA THR A 33 2.34 -28.96 23.28
C THR A 33 1.75 -28.19 22.11
N PRO A 34 2.46 -28.03 20.97
CA PRO A 34 1.87 -27.44 19.78
C PRO A 34 0.74 -28.36 19.33
N VAL A 35 -0.49 -27.86 19.37
CA VAL A 35 -1.63 -28.52 18.75
C VAL A 35 -1.36 -28.47 17.26
N GLU A 36 -0.88 -29.58 16.71
CA GLU A 36 -0.96 -29.85 15.28
C GLU A 36 -2.44 -29.69 14.86
N TYR A 37 -2.69 -28.85 13.86
CA TYR A 37 -3.97 -28.57 13.21
C TYR A 37 -5.02 -27.76 14.00
N ILE A 38 -4.83 -26.44 14.06
CA ILE A 38 -5.95 -25.48 14.01
C ILE A 38 -5.53 -24.31 13.11
N ASP A 39 -6.19 -24.20 11.94
CA ASP A 39 -6.07 -23.10 10.97
C ASP A 39 -6.64 -21.74 11.48
N ASP A 40 -6.83 -21.57 12.78
CA ASP A 40 -7.36 -20.35 13.42
C ASP A 40 -6.27 -19.59 14.21
N VAL A 41 -5.06 -19.54 13.68
CA VAL A 41 -4.12 -18.48 14.08
C VAL A 41 -4.53 -17.25 13.26
N PRO A 42 -5.06 -16.16 13.87
CA PRO A 42 -5.22 -14.92 13.12
C PRO A 42 -3.84 -14.58 12.54
N PRO A 43 -3.73 -14.27 11.24
CA PRO A 43 -2.43 -14.00 10.65
C PRO A 43 -1.73 -12.97 11.52
N PRO A 44 -0.41 -13.09 11.75
CA PRO A 44 0.33 -12.09 12.51
C PRO A 44 -0.08 -10.74 11.96
N SER A 45 -0.45 -9.78 12.83
CA SER A 45 -0.91 -8.47 12.40
C SER A 45 0.25 -7.78 11.66
N VAL A 46 0.38 -8.09 10.37
CA VAL A 46 1.47 -7.59 9.54
C VAL A 46 1.27 -6.09 9.53
N ASN A 47 2.28 -5.37 9.99
CA ASN A 47 2.25 -3.92 9.98
C ASN A 47 1.92 -3.48 8.54
N PRO A 48 0.88 -2.65 8.31
CA PRO A 48 0.49 -2.27 6.95
C PRO A 48 1.66 -1.63 6.17
N LEU A 49 2.64 -1.03 6.87
CA LEU A 49 3.87 -0.52 6.26
C LEU A 49 4.79 -1.65 5.76
N GLU A 50 4.88 -2.77 6.47
CA GLU A 50 5.63 -3.95 6.06
C GLU A 50 4.98 -4.66 4.88
N ALA A 51 3.65 -4.66 4.77
CA ALA A 51 2.94 -5.18 3.61
C ALA A 51 3.08 -4.28 2.37
N LEU A 52 3.26 -2.97 2.54
CA LEU A 52 3.46 -2.02 1.45
C LEU A 52 4.91 -2.01 0.92
N ARG A 53 5.89 -2.39 1.74
CA ARG A 53 7.30 -2.49 1.36
C ARG A 53 7.55 -3.44 0.16
N PRO A 54 7.09 -4.70 0.16
CA PRO A 54 7.28 -5.61 -0.97
C PRO A 54 6.52 -5.11 -2.21
N ALA A 55 5.38 -4.45 -2.04
CA ALA A 55 4.63 -3.91 -3.18
C ALA A 55 5.37 -2.76 -3.89
N LYS A 56 6.10 -1.91 -3.15
CA LYS A 56 6.95 -0.87 -3.74
C LYS A 56 8.18 -1.46 -4.42
N GLU A 57 8.87 -2.36 -3.74
CA GLU A 57 10.06 -3.03 -4.28
C GLU A 57 9.71 -3.82 -5.57
N ASN A 58 8.59 -4.52 -5.59
CA ASN A 58 8.10 -5.23 -6.78
C ASN A 58 7.81 -4.27 -7.94
N LYS A 59 7.24 -3.09 -7.66
CA LYS A 59 7.00 -2.07 -8.69
C LYS A 59 8.29 -1.52 -9.27
N GLU A 60 9.28 -1.23 -8.42
CA GLU A 60 10.60 -0.76 -8.86
C GLU A 60 11.33 -1.81 -9.72
N LEU A 61 11.28 -3.08 -9.30
CA LEU A 61 11.85 -4.19 -10.06
C LEU A 61 11.14 -4.38 -11.41
N ALA A 62 9.81 -4.30 -11.46
CA ALA A 62 9.04 -4.36 -12.69
C ALA A 62 9.43 -3.23 -13.66
N ALA A 63 9.49 -1.99 -13.18
CA ALA A 63 9.89 -0.84 -13.99
C ALA A 63 11.32 -0.98 -14.54
N ARG A 64 12.25 -1.51 -13.74
CA ARG A 64 13.62 -1.80 -14.20
C ARG A 64 13.65 -2.88 -15.27
N LEU A 65 12.84 -3.92 -15.12
CA LEU A 65 12.72 -5.01 -16.09
C LEU A 65 12.18 -4.48 -17.42
N GLU A 66 11.15 -3.63 -17.40
CA GLU A 66 10.59 -2.97 -18.58
C GLU A 66 11.65 -2.12 -19.30
N GLN A 67 12.44 -1.33 -18.57
CA GLN A 67 13.56 -0.56 -19.16
C GLN A 67 14.56 -1.47 -19.89
N HIS A 68 14.92 -2.60 -19.29
CA HIS A 68 15.81 -3.57 -19.93
C HIS A 68 15.19 -4.20 -21.19
N GLN A 69 13.90 -4.51 -21.17
CA GLN A 69 13.18 -5.03 -22.34
C GLN A 69 13.18 -4.02 -23.49
N LEU A 70 12.94 -2.73 -23.21
CA LEU A 70 12.99 -1.67 -24.21
C LEU A 70 14.38 -1.53 -24.83
N LEU A 71 15.45 -1.46 -24.02
CA LEU A 71 16.82 -1.41 -24.54
C LEU A 71 17.19 -2.65 -25.36
N ARG A 72 16.72 -3.84 -24.95
CA ARG A 72 16.92 -5.08 -25.72
C ARG A 72 16.17 -5.03 -27.04
N SER A 73 14.97 -4.47 -27.07
CA SER A 73 14.20 -4.31 -28.30
C SER A 73 14.90 -3.39 -29.30
N ILE A 74 15.55 -2.32 -28.84
CA ILE A 74 16.37 -1.43 -29.68
C ILE A 74 17.53 -2.21 -30.29
N LYS A 75 18.28 -2.96 -29.47
CA LYS A 75 19.39 -3.80 -29.97
C LYS A 75 18.91 -4.81 -30.99
N LEU A 76 17.78 -5.47 -30.73
CA LEU A 76 17.19 -6.44 -31.64
C LEU A 76 16.81 -5.80 -32.98
N LYS A 77 16.20 -4.60 -32.97
CA LYS A 77 15.89 -3.85 -34.21
C LYS A 77 17.14 -3.57 -35.04
N VAL A 78 18.24 -3.15 -34.39
CA VAL A 78 19.52 -2.90 -35.07
C VAL A 78 20.11 -4.18 -35.66
N LEU A 79 20.04 -5.30 -34.92
CA LEU A 79 20.51 -6.60 -35.42
C LEU A 79 19.70 -7.11 -36.61
N LEU A 80 18.36 -7.03 -36.54
CA LEU A 80 17.49 -7.40 -37.67
C LEU A 80 17.78 -6.52 -38.89
N TYR A 81 17.92 -5.21 -38.70
CA TYR A 81 18.28 -4.28 -39.77
C TYR A 81 19.63 -4.65 -40.42
N ARG A 82 20.62 -5.01 -39.61
CA ARG A 82 21.92 -5.48 -40.09
C ARG A 82 21.76 -6.74 -40.94
N GLU A 83 21.00 -7.73 -40.47
CA GLU A 83 20.74 -8.98 -41.20
C GLU A 83 20.07 -8.73 -42.56
N GLU A 84 19.05 -7.86 -42.60
CA GLU A 84 18.36 -7.46 -43.84
C GLU A 84 19.32 -6.80 -44.85
N ARG A 85 20.21 -5.92 -44.38
CA ARG A 85 21.19 -5.24 -45.22
C ARG A 85 22.29 -6.16 -45.72
N MET A 86 22.76 -7.08 -44.88
CA MET A 86 23.72 -8.12 -45.28
C MET A 86 23.10 -9.05 -46.33
N ALA A 87 21.84 -9.46 -46.15
CA ALA A 87 21.11 -10.28 -47.14
C ALA A 87 20.91 -9.54 -48.48
N SER A 88 20.82 -8.21 -48.44
CA SER A 88 20.72 -7.34 -49.63
C SER A 88 22.07 -7.10 -50.35
N GLY A 89 23.18 -7.62 -49.82
CA GLY A 89 24.51 -7.48 -50.42
C GLY A 89 25.14 -6.09 -50.27
N VAL A 90 24.71 -5.30 -49.28
CA VAL A 90 25.30 -3.99 -48.98
C VAL A 90 26.70 -4.20 -48.35
N PRO A 91 27.71 -3.37 -48.66
CA PRO A 91 29.04 -3.49 -48.07
C PRO A 91 29.03 -3.21 -46.57
N ASP A 92 29.80 -3.99 -45.80
CA ASP A 92 29.86 -3.94 -44.33
C ASP A 92 30.13 -2.54 -43.76
N ASP A 93 30.98 -1.75 -44.41
CA ASP A 93 31.31 -0.38 -43.98
C ASP A 93 30.08 0.55 -43.97
N VAL A 94 29.19 0.39 -44.95
CA VAL A 94 27.94 1.16 -45.03
C VAL A 94 26.95 0.64 -44.01
N ILE A 95 26.83 -0.69 -43.87
CA ILE A 95 25.95 -1.32 -42.88
C ILE A 95 26.30 -0.85 -41.47
N ASN A 96 27.60 -0.82 -41.11
CA ASN A 96 28.03 -0.41 -39.77
C ASN A 96 27.64 1.05 -39.49
N ARG A 97 27.85 1.97 -40.43
CA ARG A 97 27.43 3.38 -40.29
C ARG A 97 25.91 3.53 -40.17
N GLU A 98 25.15 2.82 -40.99
CA GLU A 98 23.68 2.83 -40.93
C GLU A 98 23.17 2.25 -39.59
N CYS A 99 23.78 1.16 -39.11
CA CYS A 99 23.42 0.55 -37.83
C CYS A 99 23.77 1.44 -36.63
N GLU A 100 24.92 2.13 -36.65
CA GLU A 100 25.31 3.08 -35.62
C GLU A 100 24.35 4.26 -35.57
N THR A 101 24.06 4.89 -36.71
CA THR A 101 23.11 6.01 -36.80
C THR A 101 21.70 5.60 -36.38
N LEU A 102 21.24 4.42 -36.80
CA LEU A 102 19.97 3.86 -36.35
C LEU A 102 19.96 3.64 -34.83
N HIS A 103 21.03 3.06 -34.27
CA HIS A 103 21.12 2.81 -32.85
C HIS A 103 21.09 4.11 -32.04
N GLU A 104 21.85 5.11 -32.44
CA GLU A 104 21.87 6.43 -31.80
C GLU A 104 20.50 7.11 -31.86
N SER A 105 19.83 7.08 -33.01
CA SER A 105 18.50 7.68 -33.16
C SER A 105 17.46 7.04 -32.24
N LEU A 106 17.46 5.70 -32.14
CA LEU A 106 16.56 4.96 -31.25
C LEU A 106 16.87 5.21 -29.77
N LEU A 107 18.15 5.34 -29.41
CA LEU A 107 18.55 5.68 -28.04
C LEU A 107 18.14 7.10 -27.65
N ARG A 108 18.23 8.07 -28.58
CA ARG A 108 17.76 9.44 -28.34
C ARG A 108 16.26 9.47 -28.10
N ASN A 109 15.47 8.83 -28.97
CA ASN A 109 14.02 8.74 -28.81
C ASN A 109 13.64 8.09 -27.47
N TYR A 110 14.31 6.99 -27.10
CA TYR A 110 14.11 6.34 -25.81
C TYR A 110 14.42 7.27 -24.62
N ALA A 111 15.51 8.04 -24.69
CA ALA A 111 15.87 8.98 -23.64
C ALA A 111 14.84 10.11 -23.52
N ASP A 112 14.33 10.61 -24.64
CA ASP A 112 13.31 11.66 -24.69
C ASP A 112 11.97 11.16 -24.11
N GLU A 113 11.50 9.99 -24.52
CA GLU A 113 10.30 9.34 -23.96
C GLU A 113 10.42 9.16 -22.44
N LEU A 114 11.58 8.69 -21.97
CA LEU A 114 11.83 8.49 -20.54
C LEU A 114 11.81 9.82 -19.76
N ASN A 115 12.35 10.90 -20.35
CA ASN A 115 12.30 12.23 -19.77
C ASN A 115 10.89 12.80 -19.73
N GLU A 116 10.08 12.56 -20.76
CA GLU A 116 8.67 12.97 -20.80
C GLU A 116 7.85 12.24 -19.73
N MET A 117 8.02 10.93 -19.60
CA MET A 117 7.36 10.13 -18.55
C MET A 117 7.72 10.64 -17.16
N ARG A 118 9.01 10.90 -16.87
CA ARG A 118 9.44 11.49 -15.60
C ARG A 118 8.81 12.86 -15.34
N ARG A 119 8.70 13.71 -16.36
CA ARG A 119 8.06 15.03 -16.25
C ARG A 119 6.57 14.89 -15.97
N ALA A 120 5.89 13.94 -16.60
CA ALA A 120 4.47 13.66 -16.37
C ALA A 120 4.24 13.18 -14.93
N GLU A 121 5.02 12.20 -14.46
CA GLU A 121 4.96 11.70 -13.08
C GLU A 121 5.25 12.81 -12.05
N ALA A 122 6.25 13.66 -12.30
CA ALA A 122 6.55 14.80 -11.44
C ALA A 122 5.38 15.81 -11.37
N LYS A 123 4.71 16.07 -12.51
CA LYS A 123 3.52 16.93 -12.55
C LYS A 123 2.35 16.31 -11.80
N GLU A 124 2.09 15.01 -12.00
CA GLU A 124 1.00 14.31 -11.34
C GLU A 124 1.19 14.24 -9.82
N THR A 125 2.42 13.97 -9.37
CA THR A 125 2.75 13.99 -7.94
C THR A 125 2.67 15.40 -7.35
N ALA A 126 3.11 16.42 -8.08
CA ALA A 126 2.93 17.82 -7.68
C ALA A 126 1.46 18.23 -7.57
N GLN A 127 0.61 17.78 -8.51
CA GLN A 127 -0.83 18.04 -8.45
C GLN A 127 -1.48 17.34 -7.26
N LYS A 128 -1.23 16.04 -7.06
CA LYS A 128 -1.76 15.28 -5.92
C LYS A 128 -1.32 15.86 -4.58
N THR A 129 -0.09 16.34 -4.48
CA THR A 129 0.41 16.99 -3.26
C THR A 129 -0.26 18.35 -3.06
N ALA A 130 -0.37 19.17 -4.11
CA ALA A 130 -1.08 20.45 -4.06
C ALA A 130 -2.56 20.28 -3.66
N GLU A 131 -3.26 19.28 -4.19
CA GLU A 131 -4.63 18.93 -3.83
C GLU A 131 -4.74 18.51 -2.35
N ARG A 132 -3.82 17.67 -1.86
CA ARG A 132 -3.78 17.29 -0.45
C ARG A 132 -3.52 18.47 0.47
N PHE A 133 -2.62 19.37 0.08
CA PHE A 133 -2.40 20.61 0.81
C PHE A 133 -3.64 21.50 0.80
N ALA A 134 -4.26 21.72 -0.36
CA ALA A 134 -5.49 22.50 -0.47
C ALA A 134 -6.60 21.92 0.42
N ALA A 135 -6.78 20.60 0.42
CA ALA A 135 -7.74 19.91 1.29
C ALA A 135 -7.40 20.09 2.78
N ALA A 136 -6.13 19.94 3.18
CA ALA A 136 -5.72 20.11 4.57
C ALA A 136 -5.96 21.54 5.10
N PHE A 137 -5.83 22.55 4.23
CA PHE A 137 -6.07 23.95 4.57
C PHE A 137 -7.50 24.43 4.23
N ASN A 138 -8.41 23.52 3.83
CA ASN A 138 -9.76 23.84 3.37
C ASN A 138 -9.79 24.96 2.30
N VAL A 139 -8.77 25.01 1.45
CA VAL A 139 -8.69 25.95 0.33
C VAL A 139 -9.65 25.44 -0.74
N LYS A 140 -10.76 26.16 -0.92
CA LYS A 140 -11.69 25.90 -2.02
C LYS A 140 -10.97 26.17 -3.34
N GLN A 141 -11.13 25.28 -4.32
CA GLN A 141 -10.70 25.51 -5.70
C GLN A 141 -11.64 26.54 -6.34
N GLY A 142 -11.49 27.81 -5.94
CA GLY A 142 -12.22 28.96 -6.50
C GLY A 142 -11.32 29.81 -7.38
N THR A 143 -11.87 30.90 -7.92
CA THR A 143 -11.03 31.88 -8.62
C THR A 143 -10.14 32.62 -7.61
N LEU A 144 -8.93 32.96 -8.03
CA LEU A 144 -7.97 33.70 -7.21
C LEU A 144 -8.62 35.01 -6.72
N GLY A 145 -8.88 35.11 -5.41
CA GLY A 145 -9.49 36.29 -4.79
C GLY A 145 -10.84 36.05 -4.12
N ASP A 146 -11.57 34.98 -4.47
CA ASP A 146 -12.90 34.69 -3.90
C ASP A 146 -12.87 34.52 -2.37
N ALA A 147 -11.78 33.96 -1.83
CA ALA A 147 -11.61 33.77 -0.39
C ALA A 147 -11.51 35.09 0.41
N PHE A 148 -11.25 36.22 -0.26
CA PHE A 148 -11.12 37.54 0.36
C PHE A 148 -12.35 38.43 0.15
N ASP A 149 -13.33 38.00 -0.66
CA ASP A 149 -14.55 38.78 -0.88
C ASP A 149 -15.46 38.72 0.35
N ARG A 150 -15.66 39.88 0.97
CA ARG A 150 -16.38 40.01 2.24
C ARG A 150 -17.86 39.65 2.09
N ALA A 151 -18.46 39.98 0.95
CA ALA A 151 -19.87 39.71 0.69
C ALA A 151 -20.15 38.21 0.56
N GLN A 152 -19.30 37.48 -0.17
CA GLN A 152 -19.43 36.04 -0.32
C GLN A 152 -19.22 35.32 1.03
N ARG A 153 -18.26 35.79 1.84
CA ARG A 153 -17.99 35.20 3.16
C ARG A 153 -19.14 35.39 4.15
N GLU A 154 -19.79 36.54 4.12
CA GLU A 154 -20.98 36.82 4.94
C GLU A 154 -22.17 35.98 4.49
N ALA A 155 -22.38 35.81 3.17
CA ALA A 155 -23.41 34.93 2.62
C ALA A 155 -23.19 33.44 3.00
N GLU A 156 -21.96 32.93 2.90
CA GLU A 156 -21.63 31.56 3.31
C GLU A 156 -21.83 31.34 4.82
N ARG A 157 -21.50 32.32 5.66
CA ARG A 157 -21.77 32.26 7.11
C ARG A 157 -23.27 32.18 7.40
N GLN A 158 -24.07 33.02 6.73
CA GLN A 158 -25.52 32.99 6.91
C GLN A 158 -26.14 31.68 6.44
N ALA A 159 -25.68 31.14 5.32
CA ALA A 159 -26.15 29.84 4.81
C ALA A 159 -25.82 28.69 5.78
N THR A 160 -24.57 28.62 6.27
CA THR A 160 -24.14 27.58 7.21
C THR A 160 -24.83 27.69 8.57
N GLU A 161 -25.10 28.91 9.07
CA GLU A 161 -25.90 29.11 10.28
C GLU A 161 -27.36 28.70 10.09
N ALA A 162 -27.96 29.00 8.92
CA ALA A 162 -29.32 28.58 8.60
C ALA A 162 -29.47 27.06 8.52
N GLU A 163 -28.49 26.38 7.91
CA GLU A 163 -28.44 24.90 7.87
C GLU A 163 -28.31 24.28 9.26
N ARG A 164 -27.45 24.85 10.13
CA ARG A 164 -27.32 24.40 11.52
C ARG A 164 -28.62 24.56 12.31
N ARG A 165 -29.33 25.68 12.11
CA ARG A 165 -30.64 25.90 12.76
C ARG A 165 -31.65 24.87 12.30
N ARG A 166 -31.77 24.64 10.99
CA ARG A 166 -32.67 23.61 10.43
C ARG A 166 -32.34 22.20 10.95
N ALA A 167 -31.05 21.85 11.03
CA ALA A 167 -30.63 20.56 11.56
C ALA A 167 -30.96 20.40 13.06
N MET A 168 -30.85 21.47 13.86
CA MET A 168 -31.28 21.44 15.26
C MET A 168 -32.80 21.34 15.39
N GLU A 169 -33.56 22.08 14.60
CA GLU A 169 -35.02 22.01 14.57
C GLU A 169 -35.51 20.60 14.19
N GLN A 170 -34.87 19.95 13.22
CA GLN A 170 -35.17 18.56 12.85
C GLN A 170 -34.87 17.59 14.00
N LYS A 171 -33.70 17.72 14.67
CA LYS A 171 -33.36 16.90 15.83
C LYS A 171 -34.33 17.10 17.00
N ILE A 172 -34.81 18.32 17.22
CA ILE A 172 -35.81 18.62 18.24
C ILE A 172 -37.16 18.01 17.86
N ALA A 173 -37.59 18.16 16.60
CA ALA A 173 -38.83 17.57 16.10
C ALA A 173 -38.83 16.04 16.20
N GLU A 174 -37.71 15.38 15.89
CA GLU A 174 -37.55 13.94 16.05
C GLU A 174 -37.61 13.50 17.52
N LYS A 175 -36.97 14.25 18.44
CA LYS A 175 -37.04 13.98 19.88
C LYS A 175 -38.46 14.14 20.41
N VAL A 176 -39.18 15.19 20.00
CA VAL A 176 -40.58 15.42 20.42
C VAL A 176 -41.51 14.34 19.88
N LYS A 177 -41.31 13.87 18.63
CA LYS A 177 -42.05 12.73 18.07
C LYS A 177 -41.82 11.44 18.86
N ARG A 178 -40.59 11.18 19.33
CA ARG A 178 -40.29 10.01 20.17
C ARG A 178 -40.97 10.09 21.55
N VAL A 179 -41.05 11.27 22.16
CA VAL A 179 -41.67 11.46 23.49
C VAL A 179 -43.21 11.42 23.44
N ARG A 180 -43.84 11.78 22.31
CA ARG A 180 -45.31 11.69 22.12
C ARG A 180 -45.81 10.33 21.64
N GLY A 181 -44.90 9.38 21.37
CA GLY A 181 -45.20 8.05 20.85
C GLY A 181 -45.26 6.94 21.92
N GLU A 182 -45.18 7.30 23.21
CA GLU A 182 -45.54 6.49 24.38
C GLU A 182 -46.79 7.09 25.03
#